data_AF-A0A940B9Q5-F1
#
_entry.id   AF-A0A940B9Q5-F1
#
_cell.length_a   1.000
_cell.length_b   1.000
_cell.length_c   1.000
_cell.angle_alpha   90.00
_cell.angle_beta   90.00
_cell.angle_gamma   90.00
#
_symmetry.space_group_name_H-M   'P 1'
#
loop_
_entity.id
_entity.type
_entity.pdbx_description
1 polymer ?
#
loop_
_entity_poly.entity_id
_entity_poly.type
_entity_poly.pdbx_seq_one_letter_code
_entity_poly.pdbx_strand_id
1 'polypeptide(L)'
;EMSERIKQANMIMIPGGFSAGDEPEGSGKFIAAAFRNAAVTESVRDLLFNRDGLMLGICNGFQALMKLGLLPYGDILPLEHDGPTLTFNRIGRHQSAYVSTKIVSNNSPWLSFTNEGDTYEIAISHGEGRFCGSEALLKELFAKGQVATQYVDADGNPTMDTAFNPNGSMCAIESIISPNGRILGKMGHSERLGNGVAKNIPGEKDQKIFEAGVRYFVG
;
A
#
# COMPACT_ATOMS: atom_id res chain seq x y z
N GLU A 1 -20.52 3.28 -15.98
CA GLU A 1 -20.20 4.52 -15.22
C GLU A 1 -18.74 4.55 -14.74
N MET A 2 -18.27 3.59 -13.94
CA MET A 2 -16.89 3.59 -13.39
C MET A 2 -15.80 3.74 -14.46
N SER A 3 -15.87 2.97 -15.54
CA SER A 3 -14.93 3.08 -16.67
C SER A 3 -14.84 4.50 -17.25
N GLU A 4 -15.99 5.17 -17.47
CA GLU A 4 -16.01 6.54 -17.99
C GLU A 4 -15.40 7.55 -17.01
N ARG A 5 -15.61 7.36 -15.70
CA ARG A 5 -14.97 8.21 -14.68
C ARG A 5 -13.44 8.02 -14.67
N ILE A 6 -12.95 6.79 -14.86
CA ILE A 6 -11.51 6.50 -14.94
C ILE A 6 -10.87 7.19 -16.16
N LYS A 7 -11.55 7.21 -17.30
CA LYS A 7 -11.07 7.91 -18.52
C LYS A 7 -10.89 9.42 -18.31
N GLN A 8 -11.56 10.00 -17.32
CA GLN A 8 -11.46 11.44 -17.00
C GLN A 8 -10.53 11.73 -15.81
N ALA A 9 -10.05 10.70 -15.10
CA ALA A 9 -9.20 10.86 -13.93
C ALA A 9 -7.71 10.75 -14.29
N ASN A 10 -6.84 11.46 -13.57
CA ASN A 10 -5.37 11.28 -13.64
C ASN A 10 -4.85 10.27 -12.61
N MET A 11 -5.63 10.01 -11.56
CA MET A 11 -5.26 9.11 -10.47
C MET A 11 -6.46 8.27 -10.04
N ILE A 12 -6.19 7.05 -9.55
CA ILE A 12 -7.18 6.24 -8.84
C ILE A 12 -6.68 5.97 -7.43
N MET A 13 -7.52 6.26 -6.43
CA MET A 13 -7.23 5.96 -5.03
C MET A 13 -8.26 4.98 -4.52
N ILE A 14 -7.79 3.86 -3.98
CA ILE A 14 -8.63 2.85 -3.35
C ILE A 14 -8.48 3.02 -1.84
N PRO A 15 -9.52 3.52 -1.14
CA PRO A 15 -9.42 3.82 0.27
C PRO A 15 -9.41 2.55 1.14
N GLY A 16 -9.06 2.73 2.41
CA GLY A 16 -9.22 1.70 3.42
C GLY A 16 -10.67 1.49 3.84
N GLY A 17 -10.92 0.45 4.64
CA GLY A 17 -12.25 0.09 5.13
C GLY A 17 -12.43 -1.42 5.20
N PHE A 18 -13.68 -1.87 5.19
CA PHE A 18 -14.09 -3.27 5.18
C PHE A 18 -14.99 -3.50 3.96
N SER A 19 -14.41 -3.59 2.75
CA SER A 19 -15.23 -3.77 1.54
C SER A 19 -16.02 -5.08 1.64
N ALA A 20 -17.35 -5.00 1.57
CA ALA A 20 -18.28 -6.13 1.76
C ALA A 20 -18.11 -6.88 3.10
N GLY A 21 -17.61 -6.21 4.15
CA GLY A 21 -17.35 -6.84 5.44
C GLY A 21 -16.19 -7.84 5.41
N ASP A 22 -15.34 -7.77 4.38
CA ASP A 22 -14.24 -8.71 4.07
C ASP A 22 -14.72 -10.16 3.81
N GLU A 23 -16.00 -10.35 3.54
CA GLU A 23 -16.62 -11.61 3.09
C GLU A 23 -16.73 -11.66 1.55
N PRO A 24 -16.80 -12.84 0.90
CA PRO A 24 -16.74 -14.21 1.45
C PRO A 24 -15.33 -14.84 1.49
N GLU A 25 -14.29 -14.18 0.96
CA GLU A 25 -12.93 -14.75 0.86
C GLU A 25 -11.84 -13.71 1.18
N GLY A 26 -12.11 -12.84 2.15
CA GLY A 26 -11.13 -11.91 2.72
C GLY A 26 -11.10 -10.53 2.07
N SER A 27 -10.31 -9.67 2.70
CA SER A 27 -10.32 -8.23 2.49
C SER A 27 -9.90 -7.79 1.08
N GLY A 28 -10.58 -6.79 0.50
CA GLY A 28 -10.26 -6.21 -0.81
C GLY A 28 -10.73 -7.04 -2.03
N LYS A 29 -11.34 -8.22 -1.82
CA LYS A 29 -11.83 -9.08 -2.91
C LYS A 29 -12.94 -8.45 -3.73
N PHE A 30 -13.91 -7.81 -3.08
CA PHE A 30 -15.02 -7.16 -3.78
C PHE A 30 -14.51 -6.07 -4.74
N ILE A 31 -13.55 -5.27 -4.27
CA ILE A 31 -12.88 -4.25 -5.07
C ILE A 31 -12.15 -4.92 -6.24
N ALA A 32 -11.33 -5.94 -5.97
CA ALA A 32 -10.61 -6.66 -7.03
C ALA A 32 -11.57 -7.25 -8.08
N ALA A 33 -12.73 -7.77 -7.69
CA ALA A 33 -13.73 -8.29 -8.62
C ALA A 33 -14.30 -7.19 -9.53
N ALA A 34 -14.59 -5.99 -8.99
CA ALA A 34 -15.05 -4.85 -9.79
C ALA A 34 -13.98 -4.41 -10.80
N PHE A 35 -12.72 -4.39 -10.40
CA PHE A 35 -11.59 -4.02 -11.25
C PHE A 35 -11.23 -5.07 -12.30
N ARG A 36 -11.62 -6.34 -12.12
CA ARG A 36 -11.46 -7.41 -13.13
C ARG A 36 -12.54 -7.36 -14.23
N ASN A 37 -13.56 -6.52 -14.11
CA ASN A 37 -14.48 -6.29 -15.21
C ASN A 37 -13.71 -5.72 -16.42
N ALA A 38 -13.87 -6.34 -17.60
CA ALA A 38 -13.07 -5.99 -18.78
C ALA A 38 -13.05 -4.49 -19.10
N ALA A 39 -14.19 -3.79 -19.03
CA ALA A 39 -14.23 -2.35 -19.30
C ALA A 39 -13.44 -1.53 -18.27
N VAL A 40 -13.48 -1.95 -17.00
CA VAL A 40 -12.71 -1.31 -15.92
C VAL A 40 -11.23 -1.60 -16.08
N THR A 41 -10.85 -2.86 -16.32
CA THR A 41 -9.46 -3.27 -16.60
C THR A 41 -8.84 -2.44 -17.71
N GLU A 42 -9.51 -2.36 -18.87
CA GLU A 42 -8.97 -1.61 -20.01
C GLU A 42 -8.86 -0.11 -19.73
N SER A 43 -9.77 0.46 -18.94
CA SER A 43 -9.68 1.87 -18.54
C SER A 43 -8.52 2.11 -17.56
N VAL A 44 -8.24 1.16 -16.67
CA VAL A 44 -7.09 1.22 -15.75
C VAL A 44 -5.78 1.06 -16.52
N ARG A 45 -5.72 0.14 -17.48
CA ARG A 45 -4.55 -0.04 -18.34
C ARG A 45 -4.28 1.19 -19.20
N ASP A 46 -5.33 1.80 -19.76
CA ASP A 46 -5.18 3.05 -20.50
C ASP A 46 -4.63 4.17 -19.60
N LEU A 47 -5.19 4.32 -18.39
CA LEU A 47 -4.70 5.26 -17.40
C LEU A 47 -3.21 5.04 -17.10
N LEU A 48 -2.81 3.81 -16.79
CA LEU A 48 -1.44 3.49 -16.38
C LEU A 48 -0.47 3.52 -17.57
N PHE A 49 -0.79 2.93 -18.71
CA PHE A 49 0.19 2.71 -19.77
C PHE A 49 0.22 3.81 -20.83
N ASN A 50 -0.89 4.54 -21.05
CA ASN A 50 -0.98 5.54 -22.11
C ASN A 50 -1.08 6.98 -21.60
N ARG A 51 -1.52 7.17 -20.35
CA ARG A 51 -1.86 8.49 -19.79
C ARG A 51 -1.02 8.89 -18.58
N ASP A 52 -0.01 8.09 -18.27
CA ASP A 52 0.92 8.29 -17.17
C ASP A 52 0.26 8.45 -15.79
N GLY A 53 -0.88 7.79 -15.60
CA GLY A 53 -1.66 7.90 -14.37
C GLY A 53 -1.02 7.20 -13.17
N LEU A 54 -1.43 7.64 -11.99
CA LEU A 54 -0.99 7.06 -10.72
C LEU A 54 -2.10 6.26 -10.04
N MET A 55 -1.72 5.28 -9.22
CA MET A 55 -2.67 4.58 -8.35
C MET A 55 -2.16 4.47 -6.91
N LEU A 56 -3.06 4.63 -5.96
CA LEU A 56 -2.78 4.46 -4.53
C LEU A 56 -3.80 3.51 -3.91
N GLY A 57 -3.33 2.58 -3.08
CA GLY A 57 -4.19 1.72 -2.27
C GLY A 57 -3.76 1.76 -0.81
N ILE A 58 -4.68 2.16 0.07
CA ILE A 58 -4.43 2.22 1.52
C ILE A 58 -5.25 1.15 2.23
N CYS A 59 -4.62 0.37 3.10
CA CYS A 59 -5.21 -0.71 3.90
C CYS A 59 -6.01 -1.68 3.00
N ASN A 60 -7.33 -1.56 2.93
CA ASN A 60 -8.17 -2.37 2.03
C ASN A 60 -7.87 -2.16 0.54
N GLY A 61 -7.47 -0.94 0.18
CA GLY A 61 -6.97 -0.67 -1.15
C GLY A 61 -5.65 -1.38 -1.47
N PHE A 62 -4.73 -1.48 -0.51
CA PHE A 62 -3.50 -2.25 -0.70
C PHE A 62 -3.82 -3.72 -0.97
N GLN A 63 -4.72 -4.31 -0.19
CA GLN A 63 -5.18 -5.69 -0.38
C GLN A 63 -5.81 -5.91 -1.76
N ALA A 64 -6.63 -4.96 -2.24
CA ALA A 64 -7.22 -5.02 -3.56
C ALA A 64 -6.15 -4.95 -4.67
N LEU A 65 -5.23 -3.99 -4.59
CA LEU A 65 -4.14 -3.83 -5.56
C LEU A 65 -3.21 -5.05 -5.59
N MET A 66 -2.93 -5.65 -4.43
CA MET A 66 -2.21 -6.92 -4.33
C MET A 66 -2.94 -8.03 -5.08
N LYS A 67 -4.23 -8.27 -4.77
CA LYS A 67 -5.05 -9.33 -5.41
C LYS A 67 -5.24 -9.12 -6.92
N LEU A 68 -5.05 -7.90 -7.41
CA LEU A 68 -5.09 -7.56 -8.83
C LEU A 68 -3.76 -7.80 -9.54
N GLY A 69 -2.65 -8.03 -8.84
CA GLY A 69 -1.32 -8.14 -9.45
C GLY A 69 -0.66 -6.80 -9.78
N LEU A 70 -1.34 -5.67 -9.53
CA LEU A 70 -0.89 -4.33 -9.88
C LEU A 70 0.39 -3.91 -9.15
N LEU A 71 0.58 -4.37 -7.91
CA LEU A 71 1.79 -4.05 -7.14
C LEU A 71 2.98 -4.96 -7.45
N PRO A 72 2.85 -6.30 -7.46
CA PRO A 72 3.99 -7.14 -7.83
C PRO A 72 4.39 -6.98 -9.30
N TYR A 73 3.43 -6.84 -10.21
CA TYR A 73 3.66 -6.96 -11.66
C TYR A 73 3.41 -5.68 -12.46
N GLY A 74 2.71 -4.69 -11.89
CA GLY A 74 2.40 -3.43 -12.59
C GLY A 74 1.21 -3.49 -13.56
N ASP A 75 0.51 -4.63 -13.64
CA ASP A 75 -0.69 -4.82 -14.47
C ASP A 75 -1.75 -5.66 -13.73
N ILE A 76 -2.99 -5.63 -14.21
CA ILE A 76 -4.08 -6.48 -13.71
C ILE A 76 -3.88 -7.89 -14.24
N LEU A 77 -3.30 -8.76 -13.41
CA LEU A 77 -2.97 -10.14 -13.72
C LEU A 77 -3.40 -11.06 -12.56
N PRO A 78 -3.75 -12.33 -12.84
CA PRO A 78 -3.87 -13.33 -11.79
C PRO A 78 -2.58 -13.41 -10.99
N LEU A 79 -2.69 -13.48 -9.66
CA LEU A 79 -1.54 -13.80 -8.83
C LEU A 79 -1.12 -15.26 -9.04
N GLU A 80 0.19 -15.49 -9.10
CA GLU A 80 0.75 -16.83 -9.03
C GLU A 80 0.51 -17.43 -7.65
N HIS A 81 0.46 -18.77 -7.56
CA HIS A 81 0.14 -19.47 -6.31
C HIS A 81 1.14 -19.16 -5.18
N ASP A 82 2.38 -18.84 -5.52
CA ASP A 82 3.48 -18.46 -4.64
C ASP A 82 3.80 -16.96 -4.65
N GLY A 83 2.92 -16.15 -5.25
CA GLY A 83 3.03 -14.70 -5.28
C GLY A 83 2.88 -14.02 -3.90
N PRO A 84 3.24 -12.73 -3.80
CA PRO A 84 3.12 -12.00 -2.55
C PRO A 84 1.65 -11.81 -2.19
N THR A 85 1.34 -11.85 -0.89
CA THR A 85 -0.03 -11.68 -0.42
C THR A 85 -0.09 -10.95 0.92
N LEU A 86 -1.29 -10.47 1.24
CA LEU A 86 -1.66 -9.93 2.55
C LEU A 86 -2.65 -10.90 3.19
N THR A 87 -2.38 -11.30 4.43
CA THR A 87 -3.18 -12.28 5.17
C THR A 87 -3.38 -11.86 6.62
N PHE A 88 -4.06 -12.70 7.39
CA PHE A 88 -4.31 -12.49 8.81
C PHE A 88 -3.04 -12.12 9.57
N ASN A 89 -3.17 -11.10 10.42
CA ASN A 89 -2.14 -10.74 11.38
C ASN A 89 -1.71 -11.98 12.17
N ARG A 90 -0.43 -12.10 12.51
CA ARG A 90 0.11 -13.29 13.20
C ARG A 90 -0.63 -13.61 14.51
N ILE A 91 -1.11 -12.59 15.20
CA ILE A 91 -1.87 -12.71 16.45
C ILE A 91 -3.34 -13.15 16.25
N GLY A 92 -3.82 -13.26 15.01
CA GLY A 92 -5.20 -13.64 14.67
C GLY A 92 -6.27 -12.61 15.07
N ARG A 93 -5.90 -11.35 15.27
CA ARG A 93 -6.80 -10.27 15.74
C ARG A 93 -6.52 -8.96 15.02
N HIS A 94 -7.54 -8.10 15.00
CA HIS A 94 -7.42 -6.71 14.57
C HIS A 94 -6.41 -5.95 15.46
N GLN A 95 -5.59 -5.11 14.83
CA GLN A 95 -4.66 -4.21 15.50
C GLN A 95 -5.00 -2.77 15.13
N SER A 96 -5.09 -1.91 16.14
CA SER A 96 -5.25 -0.47 15.96
C SER A 96 -4.26 0.25 16.88
N ALA A 97 -3.29 0.92 16.28
CA ALA A 97 -2.20 1.59 16.97
C ALA A 97 -1.56 2.62 16.04
N TYR A 98 -0.65 3.43 16.59
CA TYR A 98 0.38 4.10 15.79
C TYR A 98 1.64 3.25 15.82
N VAL A 99 2.34 3.21 14.69
CA VAL A 99 3.60 2.47 14.53
C VAL A 99 4.62 3.32 13.78
N SER A 100 5.88 3.15 14.13
CA SER A 100 7.00 3.75 13.43
C SER A 100 7.26 2.99 12.13
N THR A 101 7.28 3.72 11.01
CA THR A 101 7.63 3.19 9.68
C THR A 101 8.78 3.99 9.10
N LYS A 102 9.71 3.32 8.43
CA LYS A 102 10.86 3.95 7.78
C LYS A 102 10.76 3.83 6.26
N ILE A 103 11.06 4.91 5.55
CA ILE A 103 11.23 4.90 4.09
C ILE A 103 12.52 4.16 3.75
N VAL A 104 12.41 3.10 2.94
CA VAL A 104 13.57 2.32 2.47
C VAL A 104 13.72 2.32 0.95
N SER A 105 12.71 2.84 0.24
CA SER A 105 12.79 3.20 -1.17
C SER A 105 11.77 4.31 -1.40
N ASN A 106 12.22 5.41 -2.01
CA ASN A 106 11.36 6.50 -2.47
C ASN A 106 11.25 6.54 -4.00
N ASN A 107 11.48 5.41 -4.68
CA ASN A 107 11.40 5.24 -6.14
C ASN A 107 9.95 5.30 -6.67
N SER A 108 9.16 6.25 -6.21
CA SER A 108 7.75 6.43 -6.53
C SER A 108 7.40 7.92 -6.51
N PRO A 109 6.61 8.41 -7.49
CA PRO A 109 6.05 9.76 -7.42
C PRO A 109 5.32 10.07 -6.12
N TRP A 110 4.65 9.06 -5.55
CA TRP A 110 3.94 9.16 -4.26
C TRP A 110 4.86 9.45 -3.07
N LEU A 111 6.16 9.19 -3.18
CA LEU A 111 7.14 9.32 -2.10
C LEU A 111 8.18 10.41 -2.39
N SER A 112 7.96 11.24 -3.41
CA SER A 112 8.92 12.26 -3.88
C SER A 112 9.26 13.36 -2.86
N PHE A 113 8.46 13.51 -1.80
CA PHE A 113 8.72 14.43 -0.69
C PHE A 113 9.33 13.76 0.55
N THR A 114 9.79 12.52 0.41
CA THR A 114 10.46 11.78 1.48
C THR A 114 11.85 11.35 1.04
N ASN A 115 12.74 11.12 1.99
CA ASN A 115 14.08 10.58 1.76
C ASN A 115 14.20 9.16 2.35
N GLU A 116 15.03 8.33 1.74
CA GLU A 116 15.42 7.06 2.36
C GLU A 116 16.01 7.31 3.76
N GLY A 117 15.53 6.55 4.75
CA GLY A 117 15.88 6.74 6.16
C GLY A 117 14.89 7.57 6.97
N ASP A 118 14.03 8.37 6.33
CA ASP A 118 13.00 9.12 7.04
C ASP A 118 12.06 8.17 7.80
N THR A 119 11.69 8.54 9.02
CA THR A 119 10.80 7.75 9.89
C THR A 119 9.53 8.53 10.20
N TYR A 120 8.39 7.85 10.15
CA TYR A 120 7.06 8.41 10.34
C TYR A 120 6.22 7.56 11.29
N GLU A 121 5.42 8.21 12.13
CA GLU A 121 4.42 7.61 13.00
C GLU A 121 3.08 7.50 12.28
N ILE A 122 2.76 6.28 11.83
CA ILE A 122 1.60 6.04 10.97
C ILE A 122 0.53 5.25 11.72
N ALA A 123 -0.72 5.67 11.58
CA ALA A 123 -1.86 4.95 12.13
C ALA A 123 -2.09 3.64 11.36
N ILE A 124 -2.30 2.54 12.06
CA ILE A 124 -2.76 1.27 11.49
C ILE A 124 -4.11 0.87 12.07
N SER A 125 -4.90 0.11 11.29
CA SER A 125 -6.20 -0.41 11.71
C SER A 125 -6.63 -1.56 10.81
N HIS A 126 -6.16 -2.77 11.09
CA HIS A 126 -6.44 -3.92 10.23
C HIS A 126 -6.32 -5.27 10.96
N GLY A 127 -7.05 -6.28 10.47
CA GLY A 127 -6.93 -7.68 10.87
C GLY A 127 -6.14 -8.56 9.90
N GLU A 128 -6.00 -8.11 8.64
CA GLU A 128 -5.42 -8.88 7.52
C GLU A 128 -4.32 -8.08 6.80
N GLY A 129 -3.35 -7.52 7.54
CA GLY A 129 -2.29 -6.69 6.94
C GLY A 129 -0.92 -7.33 6.88
N ARG A 130 -0.82 -8.63 7.18
CA ARG A 130 0.46 -9.32 7.24
C ARG A 130 0.96 -9.64 5.83
N PHE A 131 2.06 -9.03 5.44
CA PHE A 131 2.75 -9.31 4.18
C PHE A 131 3.50 -10.64 4.26
N CYS A 132 3.23 -11.53 3.29
CA CYS A 132 3.83 -12.85 3.18
C CYS A 132 4.28 -13.12 1.74
N GLY A 133 5.37 -13.87 1.58
CA GLY A 133 5.90 -14.29 0.29
C GLY A 133 7.06 -15.28 0.46
N SER A 134 7.48 -15.93 -0.63
CA SER A 134 8.67 -16.79 -0.61
C SER A 134 9.94 -15.96 -0.38
N GLU A 135 11.00 -16.57 0.16
CA GLU A 135 12.26 -15.86 0.40
C GLU A 135 12.86 -15.31 -0.91
N ALA A 136 12.75 -16.06 -2.00
CA ALA A 136 13.22 -15.64 -3.33
C ALA A 136 12.50 -14.37 -3.80
N LEU A 137 11.17 -14.36 -3.69
CA LEU A 137 10.34 -13.22 -4.04
C LEU A 137 10.65 -12.00 -3.17
N LEU A 138 10.81 -12.18 -1.86
CA LEU A 138 11.15 -11.08 -0.95
C LEU A 138 12.50 -10.46 -1.34
N LYS A 139 13.52 -11.28 -1.58
CA LYS A 139 14.83 -10.80 -2.07
C LYS A 139 14.71 -10.03 -3.38
N GLU A 140 13.88 -10.52 -4.30
CA GLU A 140 13.63 -9.86 -5.58
C GLU A 140 12.97 -8.48 -5.39
N LEU A 141 11.94 -8.38 -4.54
CA LEU A 141 11.27 -7.10 -4.23
C LEU A 141 12.25 -6.08 -3.64
N PHE A 142 13.13 -6.49 -2.73
CA PHE A 142 14.17 -5.61 -2.20
C PHE A 142 15.19 -5.22 -3.27
N ALA A 143 15.67 -6.18 -4.08
CA ALA A 143 16.64 -5.92 -5.13
C ALA A 143 16.12 -4.95 -6.21
N LYS A 144 14.81 -4.99 -6.47
CA LYS A 144 14.11 -4.09 -7.40
C LYS A 144 13.71 -2.75 -6.75
N GLY A 145 14.00 -2.54 -5.47
CA GLY A 145 13.58 -1.33 -4.73
C GLY A 145 12.06 -1.19 -4.60
N GLN A 146 11.31 -2.29 -4.71
CA GLN A 146 9.84 -2.29 -4.63
C GLN A 146 9.31 -2.26 -3.20
N VAL A 147 10.12 -2.60 -2.20
CA VAL A 147 9.75 -2.39 -0.80
C VAL A 147 9.93 -0.92 -0.48
N ALA A 148 8.83 -0.21 -0.24
CA ALA A 148 8.86 1.24 -0.03
C ALA A 148 9.09 1.61 1.43
N THR A 149 8.43 0.92 2.36
CA THR A 149 8.59 1.19 3.80
C THR A 149 8.54 -0.07 4.64
N GLN A 150 9.20 0.00 5.79
CA GLN A 150 9.27 -1.09 6.78
C GLN A 150 8.83 -0.60 8.17
N TYR A 151 8.22 -1.47 8.95
CA TYR A 151 8.03 -1.27 10.39
C TYR A 151 9.39 -1.28 11.10
N VAL A 152 9.61 -0.34 12.00
CA VAL A 152 10.89 -0.18 12.71
C VAL A 152 10.70 -0.09 14.22
N ASP A 153 11.72 -0.51 14.97
CA ASP A 153 11.81 -0.27 16.41
C ASP A 153 12.12 1.19 16.75
N ALA A 154 12.25 1.47 18.05
CA ALA A 154 12.57 2.80 18.56
C ALA A 154 13.93 3.35 18.09
N ASP A 155 14.84 2.49 17.64
CA ASP A 155 16.15 2.88 17.10
C ASP A 155 16.10 3.05 15.56
N GLY A 156 14.93 2.91 14.94
CA GLY A 156 14.74 3.03 13.50
C GLY A 156 15.20 1.79 12.70
N ASN A 157 15.41 0.65 13.37
CA ASN A 157 15.83 -0.59 12.73
C ASN A 157 14.62 -1.46 12.35
N PRO A 158 14.56 -2.03 11.13
CA PRO A 158 13.50 -2.96 10.76
C PRO A 158 13.48 -4.15 11.71
N THR A 159 12.29 -4.45 12.24
CA THR A 159 12.17 -5.45 13.30
C THR A 159 11.01 -6.42 13.08
N MET A 160 11.22 -7.65 13.53
CA MET A 160 10.19 -8.69 13.58
C MET A 160 9.54 -8.80 14.97
N ASP A 161 9.93 -7.95 15.92
CA ASP A 161 9.28 -7.84 17.22
C ASP A 161 7.85 -7.34 17.03
N THR A 162 6.90 -8.11 17.55
CA THR A 162 5.47 -7.81 17.48
C THR A 162 5.06 -6.52 18.18
N ALA A 163 5.90 -5.97 19.08
CA ALA A 163 5.66 -4.67 19.68
C ALA A 163 5.70 -3.51 18.66
N PHE A 164 6.50 -3.67 17.59
CA PHE A 164 6.72 -2.63 16.56
C PHE A 164 6.24 -3.07 15.17
N ASN A 165 6.22 -4.38 14.90
CA ASN A 165 5.63 -5.01 13.72
C ASN A 165 4.37 -5.81 14.13
N PRO A 166 3.23 -5.12 14.37
CA PRO A 166 2.08 -5.70 15.08
C PRO A 166 1.31 -6.75 14.29
N ASN A 167 1.48 -6.79 12.97
CA ASN A 167 0.86 -7.79 12.10
C ASN A 167 1.79 -8.98 11.78
N GLY A 168 3.09 -8.86 12.05
CA GLY A 168 4.09 -9.88 11.78
C GLY A 168 4.43 -10.02 10.29
N SER A 169 4.35 -8.93 9.52
CA SER A 169 4.78 -8.88 8.12
C SER A 169 6.22 -9.35 7.98
N MET A 170 6.48 -10.22 7.01
CA MET A 170 7.83 -10.71 6.70
C MET A 170 8.73 -9.54 6.31
N CYS A 171 10.00 -9.60 6.74
CA CYS A 171 10.98 -8.54 6.54
C CYS A 171 10.49 -7.16 7.00
N ALA A 172 9.58 -7.11 7.97
CA ALA A 172 8.94 -5.90 8.44
C ALA A 172 8.26 -5.06 7.34
N ILE A 173 7.87 -5.65 6.21
CA ILE A 173 7.30 -4.91 5.07
C ILE A 173 5.95 -4.30 5.45
N GLU A 174 5.84 -2.98 5.26
CA GLU A 174 4.62 -2.23 5.50
C GLU A 174 3.94 -1.80 4.18
N SER A 175 4.73 -1.40 3.18
CA SER A 175 4.26 -0.97 1.87
C SER A 175 5.18 -1.40 0.76
N ILE A 176 4.60 -1.58 -0.44
CA ILE A 176 5.35 -1.82 -1.66
C ILE A 176 4.87 -0.92 -2.80
N ILE A 177 5.68 -0.80 -3.83
CA ILE A 177 5.39 -0.07 -5.08
C ILE A 177 5.44 -1.00 -6.30
N SER A 178 4.74 -0.62 -7.37
CA SER A 178 4.86 -1.29 -8.67
C SER A 178 6.29 -1.24 -9.21
N PRO A 179 6.68 -2.11 -10.17
CA PRO A 179 8.01 -2.09 -10.75
C PRO A 179 8.44 -0.74 -11.36
N ASN A 180 7.48 0.08 -11.78
CA ASN A 180 7.70 1.43 -12.31
C ASN A 180 7.40 2.57 -11.30
N GLY A 181 7.10 2.23 -10.04
CA GLY A 181 6.85 3.19 -8.96
C GLY A 181 5.49 3.92 -8.98
N ARG A 182 4.71 3.86 -10.07
CA ARG A 182 3.46 4.67 -10.20
C ARG A 182 2.28 4.17 -9.37
N ILE A 183 2.37 2.95 -8.84
CA ILE A 183 1.36 2.36 -7.97
C ILE A 183 1.98 2.17 -6.58
N LEU A 184 1.35 2.74 -5.54
CA LEU A 184 1.74 2.55 -4.15
C LEU A 184 0.65 1.78 -3.40
N GLY A 185 1.04 0.74 -2.66
CA GLY A 185 0.18 -0.02 -1.76
C GLY A 185 0.73 0.02 -0.35
N LYS A 186 -0.08 0.47 0.62
CA LYS A 186 0.35 0.71 2.01
C LYS A 186 -0.69 0.22 3.01
N MET A 187 -0.28 -0.41 4.12
CA MET A 187 -1.21 -0.80 5.19
C MET A 187 -1.54 0.34 6.15
N GLY A 188 -0.56 1.19 6.44
CA GLY A 188 -0.67 2.38 7.24
C GLY A 188 -1.54 3.45 6.58
N HIS A 189 -2.34 4.09 7.41
CA HIS A 189 -3.33 5.08 7.02
C HIS A 189 -2.74 6.49 7.03
N SER A 190 -1.98 6.84 5.98
CA SER A 190 -1.47 8.19 5.81
C SER A 190 -2.58 9.24 5.63
N GLU A 191 -3.81 8.83 5.33
CA GLU A 191 -4.99 9.72 5.27
C GLU A 191 -5.58 10.05 6.65
N ARG A 192 -5.22 9.33 7.73
CA ARG A 192 -5.71 9.61 9.09
C ARG A 192 -4.94 10.77 9.74
N LEU A 193 -4.98 11.91 9.07
CA LEU A 193 -4.35 13.17 9.45
C LEU A 193 -5.41 14.27 9.56
N GLY A 194 -5.15 15.28 10.38
CA GLY A 194 -6.04 16.43 10.50
C GLY A 194 -5.81 17.24 11.77
N ASN A 195 -6.46 18.40 11.85
CA ASN A 195 -6.37 19.25 13.04
C ASN A 195 -6.95 18.53 14.25
N GLY A 196 -6.13 18.29 15.28
CA GLY A 196 -6.58 17.58 16.47
C GLY A 196 -6.25 16.09 16.51
N VAL A 197 -5.87 15.50 15.37
CA VAL A 197 -5.62 14.05 15.29
C VAL A 197 -4.26 13.72 15.89
N ALA A 198 -4.24 12.73 16.79
CA ALA A 198 -3.01 12.18 17.40
C ALA A 198 -2.05 13.22 17.99
N LYS A 199 -2.59 14.31 18.55
CA LYS A 199 -1.83 15.40 19.19
C LYS A 199 -0.90 14.92 20.33
N ASN A 200 -1.24 13.80 20.96
CA ASN A 200 -0.50 13.21 22.08
C ASN A 200 0.52 12.14 21.64
N ILE A 201 0.66 11.88 20.34
CA ILE A 201 1.63 10.93 19.80
C ILE A 201 2.75 11.77 19.19
N PRO A 202 4.01 11.65 19.64
CA PRO A 202 5.14 12.39 19.05
C PRO A 202 5.44 11.90 17.63
N GLY A 203 6.45 12.48 16.96
CA GLY A 203 6.90 12.07 15.64
C GLY A 203 6.12 12.68 14.46
N GLU A 204 6.79 12.73 13.31
CA GLU A 204 6.21 13.18 12.04
C GLU A 204 5.20 12.14 11.54
N LYS A 205 4.06 12.58 11.01
CA LYS A 205 2.96 11.70 10.56
C LYS A 205 2.66 11.89 9.08
N ASP A 206 3.02 13.05 8.52
CA ASP A 206 2.70 13.39 7.15
C ASP A 206 3.85 13.03 6.20
N GLN A 207 3.67 11.92 5.48
CA GLN A 207 4.55 11.49 4.40
C GLN A 207 4.36 12.32 3.11
N LYS A 208 3.38 13.24 3.10
CA LYS A 208 3.01 14.09 1.98
C LYS A 208 2.63 13.34 0.71
N ILE A 209 2.18 12.10 0.81
CA ILE A 209 1.90 11.25 -0.36
C ILE A 209 0.81 11.83 -1.26
N PHE A 210 -0.19 12.49 -0.67
CA PHE A 210 -1.27 13.11 -1.44
C PHE A 210 -0.79 14.36 -2.17
N GLU A 211 0.03 15.19 -1.51
CA GLU A 211 0.65 16.36 -2.13
C GLU A 211 1.58 15.94 -3.26
N ALA A 212 2.41 14.92 -3.03
CA ALA A 212 3.32 14.34 -4.00
C ALA A 212 2.59 13.82 -5.25
N GLY A 213 1.48 13.09 -5.06
CA GLY A 213 0.64 12.61 -6.16
C GLY A 213 0.03 13.72 -7.01
N VAL A 214 -0.42 14.82 -6.38
CA VAL A 214 -0.91 16.01 -7.12
C VAL A 214 0.23 16.69 -7.86
N ARG A 215 1.36 16.92 -7.19
CA ARG A 215 2.55 17.62 -7.72
C ARG A 215 3.13 16.96 -8.95
N TYR A 216 3.04 15.63 -9.03
CA TYR A 216 3.43 14.87 -10.22
C TYR A 216 2.80 15.40 -11.52
N PHE A 217 1.55 15.88 -11.48
CA PHE A 217 0.84 16.36 -12.67
C PHE A 217 0.89 17.87 -12.87
N VAL A 218 1.26 18.65 -11.85
CA VAL A 218 1.16 20.12 -11.89
C VAL A 218 2.49 20.86 -11.81
N GLY A 219 3.59 20.21 -11.41
CA GLY A 219 4.89 20.86 -11.17
C GLY A 219 4.87 21.72 -9.92
#